data_AF-A0AAU7EGE3-F1
#
_entry.id   AF-A0AAU7EGE3-F1
#
_cell.length_a   1.000
_cell.length_b   1.000
_cell.length_c   1.000
_cell.angle_alpha   90.00
_cell.angle_beta   90.00
_cell.angle_gamma   90.00
#
_symmetry.space_group_name_H-M   'P 1'
#
loop_
_entity.id
_entity.type
_entity.pdbx_description
1 polymer ?
#
loop_
_entity_poly.entity_id
_entity_poly.type
_entity_poly.pdbx_seq_one_letter_code
_entity_poly.pdbx_strand_id
1 'polypeptide(L)'
;MKKPKNQIELLNDAMLLLEIRRKKEYEDLKIQFHETSESFRPINIWNQTVKDFRESTEVKTNLLETILSVAGGYFSKKIIVGKSNSIVKSLLGYVLQYAVTNFISKKVHTDTNSEE
;
A
#
# COMPACT_ATOMS: atom_id res chain seq x y z
N MET A 1 37.95 -27.02 60.29
CA MET A 1 36.78 -27.87 59.98
C MET A 1 35.54 -27.00 59.97
N LYS A 2 34.77 -26.97 58.88
CA LYS A 2 33.47 -26.25 58.85
C LYS A 2 32.46 -27.04 59.70
N LYS A 3 31.72 -26.35 60.57
CA LYS A 3 30.66 -26.97 61.39
C LYS A 3 29.57 -27.52 60.45
N PRO A 4 28.94 -28.65 60.79
CA PRO A 4 27.84 -29.19 59.98
C PRO A 4 26.69 -28.18 59.96
N LYS A 5 26.18 -27.88 58.77
CA LYS A 5 25.05 -26.95 58.60
C LYS A 5 23.81 -27.52 59.26
N ASN A 6 23.11 -26.69 60.02
CA ASN A 6 21.82 -27.05 60.62
C ASN A 6 20.73 -27.05 59.53
N GLN A 7 19.61 -27.74 59.76
CA GLN A 7 18.50 -27.83 58.80
C GLN A 7 17.92 -26.46 58.41
N ILE A 8 17.93 -25.49 59.33
CA ILE A 8 17.50 -24.11 59.07
C ILE A 8 18.45 -23.42 58.07
N GLU A 9 19.75 -23.64 58.18
CA GLU A 9 20.74 -23.06 57.26
C GLU A 9 20.61 -23.67 55.86
N LEU A 10 20.39 -24.99 55.78
CA LEU A 10 20.14 -25.68 54.53
C LEU A 10 18.86 -25.18 53.83
N LEU A 11 17.80 -24.93 54.59
CA LEU A 11 16.55 -24.40 54.06
C LEU A 11 16.73 -22.97 53.53
N ASN A 12 17.46 -22.11 54.26
CA ASN A 12 17.74 -20.75 53.83
C ASN A 12 18.59 -20.71 52.56
N ASP A 13 19.60 -21.58 52.45
CA ASP A 13 20.41 -21.70 51.24
C ASP A 13 19.57 -22.15 50.04
N ALA A 14 18.67 -23.12 50.26
CA ALA A 14 17.76 -23.60 49.22
C ALA A 14 16.79 -22.50 48.77
N MET A 15 16.24 -21.72 49.70
CA MET A 15 15.38 -20.58 49.37
C MET A 15 16.13 -19.54 48.57
N LEU A 16 17.35 -19.16 48.98
CA LEU A 16 18.19 -18.21 48.24
C LEU A 16 18.47 -18.70 46.81
N LEU A 17 18.81 -19.98 46.65
CA LEU A 17 19.07 -20.58 45.34
C LEU A 17 17.83 -20.52 44.46
N LEU A 18 16.66 -20.88 45.01
CA LEU A 18 15.39 -20.82 44.29
C LEU A 18 15.00 -19.40 43.91
N GLU A 19 15.24 -18.41 44.76
CA GLU A 19 14.98 -17.00 44.45
C GLU A 19 15.87 -16.49 43.30
N ILE A 20 17.16 -16.83 43.34
CA ILE A 20 18.11 -16.49 42.27
C ILE A 20 17.67 -17.14 40.95
N ARG A 21 17.32 -18.43 40.99
CA ARG A 21 16.83 -19.16 39.81
C ARG A 21 15.56 -18.52 39.26
N ARG A 22 14.56 -18.28 40.10
CA ARG A 22 13.29 -17.67 39.70
C ARG A 22 13.51 -16.29 39.07
N LYS A 23 14.39 -15.48 39.64
CA LYS A 23 14.71 -14.15 39.09
C LYS A 23 15.35 -14.25 37.72
N LYS A 24 16.28 -15.19 37.53
CA LYS A 24 16.91 -15.44 36.23
C LYS A 24 15.88 -15.91 35.19
N GLU A 25 15.08 -16.91 35.52
CA GLU A 25 14.04 -17.45 34.64
C GLU A 25 13.03 -16.38 34.23
N TYR A 26 12.68 -15.48 35.14
CA TYR A 26 11.79 -14.36 34.85
C TYR A 26 12.39 -13.37 33.84
N GLU A 27 13.66 -12.99 34.01
CA GLU A 27 14.35 -12.12 33.05
C GLU A 27 14.49 -12.80 31.68
N ASP A 28 14.86 -14.08 31.65
CA ASP A 28 14.97 -14.87 30.41
C ASP A 28 13.61 -14.95 29.69
N LEU A 29 12.51 -15.14 30.43
CA LEU A 29 11.16 -15.15 29.88
C LEU A 29 10.76 -13.78 29.32
N LYS A 30 11.13 -12.70 30.02
CA LYS A 30 10.84 -11.33 29.58
C LYS A 30 11.57 -11.00 28.28
N ILE A 31 12.83 -11.42 28.14
CA ILE A 31 13.61 -11.26 26.90
C ILE A 31 12.95 -12.03 25.76
N GLN A 32 12.67 -13.33 25.96
CA GLN A 32 12.04 -14.16 24.94
C GLN A 32 10.65 -13.65 24.55
N PHE A 33 9.86 -13.18 25.51
CA PHE A 33 8.56 -12.57 25.23
C PHE A 33 8.70 -11.31 24.39
N HIS A 34 9.68 -10.45 24.69
CA HIS A 34 9.95 -9.25 23.91
C HIS A 34 10.38 -9.61 22.47
N GLU A 35 11.34 -10.51 22.30
CA GLU A 35 11.83 -10.95 20.98
C GLU A 35 10.72 -11.61 20.15
N THR A 36 9.93 -12.48 20.78
CA THR A 36 8.78 -13.13 20.14
C THR A 36 7.75 -12.09 19.74
N SER A 37 7.42 -11.16 20.63
CA SER A 37 6.48 -10.07 20.35
C SER A 37 6.96 -9.19 19.20
N GLU A 38 8.25 -8.82 19.18
CA GLU A 38 8.88 -8.10 18.07
C GLU A 38 8.79 -8.89 16.76
N SER A 39 9.07 -10.20 16.76
CA SER A 39 8.93 -11.05 15.58
C SER A 39 7.50 -11.11 15.04
N PHE A 40 6.49 -11.04 15.90
CA PHE A 40 5.08 -11.01 15.50
C PHE A 40 4.57 -9.60 15.20
N ARG A 41 5.38 -8.54 15.38
CA ARG A 41 4.96 -7.20 14.96
C ARG A 41 4.84 -7.18 13.44
N PRO A 42 3.64 -6.84 12.90
CA PRO A 42 3.43 -6.80 11.47
C PRO A 42 4.44 -5.89 10.75
N ILE A 43 4.95 -4.85 11.43
CA ILE A 43 5.96 -3.91 10.89
C ILE A 43 7.21 -4.62 10.33
N ASN A 44 7.60 -5.74 10.94
CA ASN A 44 8.74 -6.55 10.50
C ASN A 44 8.40 -7.40 9.26
N ILE A 45 7.12 -7.75 9.09
CA ILE A 45 6.57 -8.43 7.89
C ILE A 45 6.43 -7.43 6.73
N TRP A 46 5.98 -6.20 7.01
CA TRP A 46 5.80 -5.16 6.00
C TRP A 46 7.09 -4.83 5.25
N ASN A 47 8.25 -4.81 5.92
CA ASN A 47 9.52 -4.49 5.24
C ASN A 47 9.89 -5.51 4.16
N GLN A 48 9.63 -6.80 4.40
CA GLN A 48 9.86 -7.85 3.41
C GLN A 48 8.78 -7.83 2.32
N THR A 49 7.50 -7.76 2.71
CA THR A 49 6.40 -7.71 1.75
C THR A 49 6.45 -6.48 0.84
N VAL A 50 6.78 -5.29 1.36
CA VAL A 50 6.90 -4.06 0.55
C VAL A 50 8.11 -4.11 -0.38
N LYS A 51 9.20 -4.76 0.03
CA LYS A 51 10.37 -4.97 -0.83
C LYS A 51 10.04 -5.95 -1.96
N ASP A 52 9.41 -7.08 -1.66
CA ASP A 52 8.98 -8.08 -2.65
C ASP A 52 7.93 -7.50 -3.63
N PHE A 53 7.04 -6.65 -3.12
CA PHE A 53 6.04 -5.93 -3.91
C PHE A 53 6.65 -4.84 -4.81
N ARG A 54 7.82 -4.28 -4.43
CA ARG A 54 8.56 -3.31 -5.25
C ARG A 54 9.53 -3.96 -6.24
N GLU A 55 10.00 -5.17 -5.97
CA GLU A 55 10.94 -5.89 -6.84
C GLU A 55 10.23 -6.76 -7.89
N SER A 56 8.98 -7.18 -7.64
CA SER A 56 8.19 -7.93 -8.63
C SER A 56 7.61 -7.02 -9.73
N THR A 57 8.09 -7.21 -10.96
CA THR A 57 7.60 -6.50 -12.16
C THR A 57 6.11 -6.72 -12.40
N GLU A 58 5.62 -7.95 -12.16
CA GLU A 58 4.21 -8.34 -12.33
C GLU A 58 3.26 -7.62 -11.37
N VAL A 59 3.73 -7.32 -10.15
CA VAL A 59 2.90 -6.61 -9.17
C VAL A 59 2.78 -5.14 -9.53
N LYS A 60 3.85 -4.50 -10.02
CA LYS A 60 3.77 -3.13 -10.53
C LYS A 60 2.79 -2.98 -11.68
N THR A 61 2.80 -3.90 -12.64
CA THR A 61 1.87 -3.86 -13.77
C THR A 61 0.43 -4.04 -13.29
N ASN A 62 0.17 -5.01 -12.41
CA ASN A 62 -1.18 -5.27 -11.89
C ASN A 62 -1.73 -4.08 -11.08
N LEU A 63 -0.89 -3.37 -10.32
CA LEU A 63 -1.31 -2.16 -9.60
C LEU A 63 -1.60 -0.98 -10.51
N LEU A 64 -0.74 -0.75 -11.52
CA LEU A 64 -0.98 0.30 -12.49
C LEU A 64 -2.28 0.05 -13.25
N GLU A 65 -2.52 -1.20 -13.67
CA GLU A 65 -3.78 -1.61 -14.30
C GLU A 65 -4.98 -1.43 -13.36
N THR A 66 -4.83 -1.76 -12.07
CA THR A 66 -5.87 -1.54 -11.07
C THR A 66 -6.15 -0.05 -10.87
N ILE A 67 -5.12 0.79 -10.75
CA ILE A 67 -5.29 2.24 -10.59
C ILE A 67 -5.92 2.83 -11.84
N LEU A 68 -5.47 2.41 -13.03
CA LEU A 68 -6.02 2.87 -14.31
C LEU A 68 -7.47 2.42 -14.49
N SER A 69 -7.82 1.20 -14.13
CA SER A 69 -9.20 0.69 -14.23
C SER A 69 -10.13 1.35 -13.21
N VAL A 70 -9.67 1.60 -11.98
CA VAL A 70 -10.44 2.29 -10.95
C VAL A 70 -10.63 3.76 -11.30
N ALA A 71 -9.55 4.45 -11.64
CA ALA A 71 -9.60 5.85 -12.04
C ALA A 71 -10.41 6.01 -13.34
N GLY A 72 -10.10 5.20 -14.35
CA GLY A 72 -10.82 5.16 -15.62
C GLY A 72 -12.30 4.86 -15.45
N GLY A 73 -12.66 3.87 -14.62
CA GLY A 73 -14.04 3.54 -14.29
C GLY A 73 -14.77 4.67 -13.54
N TYR A 74 -14.09 5.34 -12.60
CA TYR A 74 -14.64 6.48 -11.87
C TYR A 74 -14.88 7.70 -12.80
N PHE A 75 -13.91 8.05 -13.63
CA PHE A 75 -14.04 9.12 -14.62
C PHE A 75 -15.10 8.77 -15.66
N SER A 76 -15.10 7.53 -16.17
CA SER A 76 -16.11 7.02 -17.10
C SER A 76 -17.51 7.12 -16.50
N LYS A 77 -17.72 6.66 -15.26
CA LYS A 77 -19.01 6.79 -14.55
C LYS A 77 -19.40 8.25 -14.36
N LYS A 78 -18.46 9.14 -14.04
CA LYS A 78 -18.73 10.58 -13.89
C LYS A 78 -19.15 11.23 -15.21
N ILE A 79 -18.56 10.81 -16.33
CA ILE A 79 -18.86 11.29 -17.68
C ILE A 79 -20.14 10.64 -18.25
N ILE A 80 -20.47 9.39 -17.93
CA ILE A 80 -21.63 8.70 -18.52
C ILE A 80 -22.88 8.85 -17.65
N VAL A 81 -22.75 8.71 -16.32
CA VAL A 81 -23.88 8.58 -15.38
C VAL A 81 -24.10 9.83 -14.52
N GLY A 82 -23.09 10.69 -14.33
CA GLY A 82 -23.24 12.00 -13.68
C GLY A 82 -24.14 12.95 -14.47
N LYS A 83 -24.42 14.15 -13.96
CA LYS A 83 -25.21 15.25 -14.61
C LYS A 83 -24.53 15.76 -15.91
N SER A 84 -24.39 14.86 -16.87
CA SER A 84 -23.46 14.87 -18.00
C SER A 84 -24.10 15.34 -19.32
N ASN A 85 -25.39 15.65 -19.28
CA ASN A 85 -26.11 16.19 -20.44
C ASN A 85 -25.40 17.39 -21.10
N SER A 86 -24.48 18.07 -20.42
CA SER A 86 -23.69 19.18 -20.99
C SER A 86 -22.29 18.77 -21.49
N ILE A 87 -21.55 17.86 -20.83
CA ILE A 87 -20.15 17.54 -21.17
C ILE A 87 -20.07 16.68 -22.44
N VAL A 88 -20.84 15.59 -22.51
CA VAL A 88 -20.84 14.73 -23.71
C VAL A 88 -21.40 15.48 -24.91
N LYS A 89 -22.47 16.27 -24.72
CA LYS A 89 -23.07 17.07 -25.80
C LYS A 89 -22.14 18.17 -26.29
N SER A 90 -21.40 18.84 -25.40
CA SER A 90 -20.41 19.85 -25.80
C SER A 90 -19.23 19.22 -26.55
N LEU A 91 -18.70 18.09 -26.10
CA LEU A 91 -17.66 17.35 -26.82
C LEU A 91 -18.11 16.95 -28.23
N LEU A 92 -19.29 16.34 -28.35
CA LEU A 92 -19.85 15.97 -29.65
C LEU A 92 -20.12 17.20 -30.53
N GLY A 93 -20.60 18.30 -29.94
CA GLY A 93 -20.81 19.57 -30.63
C GLY A 93 -19.51 20.16 -31.19
N TYR A 94 -18.42 20.15 -30.40
CA TYR A 94 -17.09 20.59 -30.85
C TYR A 94 -16.54 19.71 -31.97
N VAL A 95 -16.69 18.38 -31.88
CA VAL A 95 -16.25 17.47 -32.94
C VAL A 95 -17.03 17.73 -34.23
N LEU A 96 -18.35 17.88 -34.13
CA LEU A 96 -19.21 18.17 -35.28
C LEU A 96 -18.85 19.52 -35.91
N GLN A 97 -18.70 20.56 -35.08
CA GLN A 97 -18.29 21.89 -35.52
C GLN A 97 -16.92 21.86 -36.19
N TYR A 98 -15.94 21.19 -35.60
CA TYR A 98 -14.61 21.05 -36.17
C TYR A 98 -14.62 20.31 -37.51
N ALA A 99 -15.41 19.23 -37.63
CA ALA A 99 -15.55 18.48 -38.88
C ALA A 99 -16.20 19.32 -39.97
N VAL A 100 -17.29 20.04 -39.65
CA VAL A 100 -18.00 20.92 -40.59
C VAL A 100 -17.12 22.10 -40.99
N THR A 101 -16.44 22.74 -40.04
CA THR A 101 -15.50 23.84 -40.33
C THR A 101 -14.36 23.38 -41.23
N ASN A 102 -13.72 22.24 -40.96
CA ASN A 102 -12.68 21.72 -41.85
C ASN A 102 -13.20 21.37 -43.25
N PHE A 103 -14.41 20.81 -43.35
CA PHE A 103 -15.01 20.48 -44.63
C PHE A 103 -15.32 21.74 -45.46
N ILE A 104 -15.89 22.76 -44.81
CA ILE A 104 -16.24 24.04 -45.46
C ILE A 104 -14.98 24.84 -45.80
N SER A 105 -14.02 24.98 -44.88
CA SER A 105 -12.75 25.68 -45.14
C SER A 105 -12.01 25.05 -46.32
N LYS A 106 -12.02 23.71 -46.44
CA LYS A 106 -11.41 23.02 -47.59
C LYS A 106 -12.14 23.27 -48.92
N LYS A 107 -13.45 23.55 -48.90
CA LYS A 107 -14.25 23.93 -50.07
C LYS A 107 -14.04 25.40 -50.46
N VAL A 108 -14.00 26.31 -49.48
CA VAL A 108 -13.91 27.77 -49.72
C VAL A 108 -12.52 28.21 -50.17
N HIS A 109 -11.45 27.53 -49.73
CA HIS A 109 -10.09 27.80 -50.25
C HIS A 109 -9.88 27.36 -51.72
N THR A 110 -10.82 26.63 -52.31
CA THR A 110 -10.75 26.23 -53.73
C THR A 110 -11.39 27.25 -54.69
N ASP A 111 -12.18 28.21 -54.19
CA ASP A 111 -12.95 29.13 -55.04
C ASP A 111 -12.32 30.54 -55.15
N THR A 112 -11.08 30.74 -54.68
CA THR A 112 -10.38 32.05 -54.71
C THR A 112 -9.17 32.12 -55.64
N ASN A 113 -8.94 31.11 -56.50
CA ASN A 113 -7.86 31.12 -57.50
C ASN A 113 -8.36 31.02 -58.96
N SER A 114 -9.60 31.42 -59.24
CA SER A 114 -10.15 31.43 -60.60
C SER A 114 -10.83 32.75 -60.98
N GLU A 115 -10.29 33.87 -60.51
CA GLU A 115 -10.52 35.19 -61.10
C GLU A 115 -9.20 36.01 -61.06
N GLU A 116 -8.25 35.64 -61.92
CA GLU A 116 -7.31 36.56 -62.59
C GLU A 116 -7.22 36.19 -64.07
#